data_AF-D2W5N2-F1
#
_entry.id   AF-D2W5N2-F1
#
_cell.length_a   1.000
_cell.length_b   1.000
_cell.length_c   1.000
_cell.angle_alpha   90.00
_cell.angle_beta   90.00
_cell.angle_gamma   90.00
#
_symmetry.space_group_name_H-M   'P 1'
#
loop_
_entity.id
_entity.type
_entity.pdbx_description
1 polymer ?
#
loop_
_entity_poly.entity_id
_entity_poly.type
_entity_poly.pdbx_seq_one_letter_code
_entity_poly.pdbx_strand_id
1 'polypeptide(L)'
;MATYNALAATTLEGKILGIWFPIMVFVSCSFEHSVANAYFIPLGMLYGANVTMYDFIVKNLIPATLGNIIGGAFIIGCLFYYVNDYRNRHNRFIFNFIEKIWKYLKKSNLLSNTRFNSMNDNDNLTTTTNNADADDEYDEEEDLKSDLDFLEVKNKQQDVI
;
A
#
# COMPACT_ATOMS: atom_id res chain seq x y z
N MET A 1 7.32 -8.67 13.16
CA MET A 1 6.16 -9.42 12.60
C MET A 1 6.23 -10.91 12.87
N ALA A 2 7.33 -11.61 12.53
CA ALA A 2 7.47 -13.06 12.79
C ALA A 2 7.10 -13.46 14.24
N THR A 3 7.62 -12.72 15.23
CA THR A 3 7.34 -12.94 16.65
C THR A 3 5.87 -12.73 17.02
N TYR A 4 5.21 -11.73 16.43
CA TYR A 4 3.79 -11.47 16.65
C TYR A 4 2.92 -12.60 16.09
N ASN A 5 3.20 -13.06 14.86
CA ASN A 5 2.48 -14.18 14.25
C ASN A 5 2.64 -15.48 15.06
N ALA A 6 3.84 -15.72 15.62
CA ALA A 6 4.08 -16.85 16.50
C ALA A 6 3.31 -16.78 17.83
N LEU A 7 3.08 -15.57 18.35
CA LEU A 7 2.26 -15.36 19.55
C LEU A 7 0.77 -15.52 19.26
N ALA A 8 0.32 -15.08 18.09
CA ALA A 8 -1.08 -15.19 17.68
C ALA A 8 -1.51 -16.61 17.30
N ALA A 9 -0.57 -17.44 16.81
CA ALA A 9 -0.85 -18.81 16.42
C ALA A 9 -0.97 -19.76 17.63
N THR A 10 -2.03 -20.56 17.68
CA THR A 10 -2.26 -21.57 18.73
C THR A 10 -1.65 -22.94 18.38
N THR A 11 -1.58 -23.27 17.09
CA THR A 11 -1.01 -24.53 16.59
C THR A 11 0.50 -24.42 16.33
N LEU A 12 1.23 -25.53 16.48
CA LEU A 12 2.68 -25.57 16.24
C LEU A 12 3.01 -25.26 14.77
N GLU A 13 2.26 -25.84 13.84
CA GLU A 13 2.43 -25.62 12.40
C GLU A 13 2.26 -24.15 12.03
N GLY A 14 1.24 -23.49 12.61
CA GLY A 14 0.99 -22.06 12.42
C GLY A 14 2.13 -21.18 12.95
N LYS A 15 2.78 -21.57 14.06
CA LYS A 15 3.96 -20.86 14.59
C LYS A 15 5.16 -20.99 13.66
N ILE A 16 5.43 -22.19 13.16
CA ILE A 16 6.56 -22.45 12.26
C ILE A 16 6.38 -21.63 10.98
N LEU A 17 5.22 -21.74 10.32
CA LEU A 17 4.93 -21.00 9.09
C LEU A 17 4.87 -19.49 9.33
N GLY A 18 4.29 -19.06 10.45
CA GLY A 18 4.18 -17.66 10.84
C GLY A 18 5.52 -16.97 11.08
N ILE A 19 6.57 -17.74 11.41
CA ILE A 19 7.95 -17.27 11.56
C ILE A 19 8.72 -17.40 10.24
N TRP A 20 8.54 -18.50 9.51
CA TRP A 20 9.32 -18.82 8.32
C TRP A 20 9.13 -17.81 7.20
N PHE A 21 7.89 -17.53 6.80
CA PHE A 21 7.62 -16.63 5.66
C PHE A 21 8.17 -15.21 5.88
N PRO A 22 7.94 -14.54 7.03
CA PRO A 22 8.47 -13.20 7.23
C PRO A 22 10.01 -13.14 7.27
N ILE A 23 10.67 -14.19 7.79
CA ILE A 23 12.14 -14.25 7.78
C ILE A 23 12.66 -14.42 6.35
N MET A 24 12.04 -15.29 5.54
CA MET A 24 12.46 -15.47 4.15
C MET A 24 12.31 -14.19 3.32
N VAL A 25 11.21 -13.44 3.50
CA VAL A 25 11.04 -12.14 2.85
C VAL A 25 12.13 -11.17 3.30
N PHE A 26 12.38 -11.08 4.61
CA PHE A 26 13.41 -10.20 5.16
C PHE A 26 14.80 -10.49 4.57
N VAL A 27 15.18 -11.77 4.49
CA VAL A 27 16.47 -12.19 3.92
C VAL A 27 16.51 -11.97 2.40
N SER A 28 15.41 -12.24 1.68
CA SER A 28 15.35 -12.04 0.23
C SER A 28 15.45 -10.58 -0.20
N CYS A 29 14.99 -9.66 0.64
CA CYS A 29 15.14 -8.22 0.43
C CYS A 29 16.53 -7.70 0.82
N SER A 30 17.45 -8.58 1.23
CA SER A 30 18.81 -8.23 1.66
C SER A 30 18.85 -7.21 2.80
N PHE A 31 17.88 -7.28 3.71
CA PHE A 31 17.87 -6.40 4.88
C PHE A 31 18.91 -6.84 5.91
N GLU A 32 19.49 -5.86 6.59
CA GLU A 32 20.54 -6.10 7.58
C GLU A 32 19.96 -6.41 8.96
N HIS A 33 20.32 -7.56 9.53
CA HIS A 33 19.96 -7.93 10.88
C HIS A 33 21.16 -7.79 11.80
N SER A 34 21.14 -6.79 12.68
CA SER A 34 22.25 -6.47 13.59
C SER A 34 22.83 -7.67 14.34
N VAL A 35 21.98 -8.58 14.83
CA VAL A 35 22.43 -9.81 15.54
C VAL A 35 23.03 -10.83 14.58
N ALA A 36 22.52 -10.94 13.35
CA ALA A 36 23.10 -11.83 12.34
C ALA A 36 24.48 -11.30 11.88
N ASN A 37 24.59 -9.99 11.66
CA ASN A 37 25.84 -9.36 11.26
C ASN A 37 26.92 -9.49 12.35
N ALA A 38 26.52 -9.43 13.63
CA ALA A 38 27.41 -9.68 14.75
C ALA A 38 27.93 -11.14 14.83
N TYR A 39 27.26 -12.09 14.16
CA TYR A 39 27.75 -13.47 14.02
C TYR A 39 28.60 -13.64 12.76
N PHE A 40 28.10 -13.20 11.60
CA PHE A 40 28.75 -13.46 10.30
C PHE A 40 30.04 -12.66 10.09
N ILE A 41 30.11 -11.40 10.53
CA ILE A 41 31.28 -10.55 10.29
C ILE A 41 32.50 -11.01 11.10
N PRO A 42 32.40 -11.28 12.43
CA PRO A 42 33.52 -11.84 13.19
C PRO A 42 33.94 -13.23 12.70
N LEU A 43 32.97 -14.05 12.25
CA LEU A 43 33.28 -15.33 11.62
C LEU A 43 34.10 -15.14 10.34
N GLY A 44 33.72 -14.18 9.48
CA GLY A 44 34.49 -13.83 8.28
C GLY A 44 35.91 -13.32 8.60
N MET A 45 36.07 -12.52 9.65
CA MET A 45 37.38 -12.06 10.14
C MET A 45 38.28 -13.24 10.56
N LEU A 46 37.71 -14.26 11.23
CA LEU A 46 38.44 -15.48 11.59
C LEU A 46 38.92 -16.27 10.35
N TYR A 47 38.14 -16.25 9.27
CA TYR A 47 38.52 -16.86 7.98
C TYR A 47 39.42 -15.97 7.10
N GLY A 48 39.92 -14.84 7.63
CA GLY A 48 40.90 -13.98 6.95
C GLY A 48 40.30 -12.84 6.12
N ALA A 49 39.03 -12.48 6.34
CA ALA A 49 38.47 -11.28 5.72
C ALA A 49 39.18 -10.01 6.20
N ASN A 50 39.55 -9.13 5.26
CA ASN A 50 40.27 -7.88 5.52
C ASN A 50 39.29 -6.77 5.98
N VAL A 51 38.61 -7.02 7.11
CA VAL A 51 37.65 -6.09 7.71
C VAL A 51 38.21 -5.63 9.04
N THR A 52 38.26 -4.32 9.28
CA THR A 52 38.72 -3.80 10.56
C THR A 52 37.59 -3.80 11.59
N MET A 53 37.93 -3.87 12.88
CA MET A 53 36.94 -3.74 13.96
C MET A 53 36.19 -2.41 13.92
N TYR A 54 36.85 -1.35 13.45
CA TYR A 54 36.22 -0.05 13.24
C TYR A 54 35.14 -0.11 12.17
N ASP A 55 35.45 -0.72 11.01
CA ASP A 55 34.49 -0.85 9.91
C ASP A 55 33.30 -1.72 10.33
N PHE A 56 33.54 -2.81 11.06
CA PHE A 56 32.48 -3.66 11.59
C PHE A 56 31.52 -2.88 12.51
N ILE A 57 32.03 -2.17 13.51
CA ILE A 57 31.19 -1.52 14.52
C ILE A 57 30.53 -0.26 13.95
N VAL A 58 31.31 0.62 13.34
CA VAL A 58 30.83 1.96 12.97
C VAL A 58 30.07 1.96 11.65
N LYS A 59 30.51 1.19 10.66
CA LYS A 59 29.89 1.19 9.33
C LYS A 59 28.78 0.15 9.16
N ASN A 60 28.75 -0.89 10.01
CA ASN A 60 27.71 -1.93 9.93
C ASN A 60 26.85 -1.98 11.20
N LEU A 61 27.43 -2.27 12.37
CA LEU A 61 26.65 -2.63 13.55
C LEU A 61 25.80 -1.47 14.10
N ILE A 62 26.36 -0.26 14.20
CA ILE A 62 25.64 0.92 14.66
C ILE A 62 24.48 1.30 13.71
N PRO A 63 24.70 1.47 12.40
CA PRO A 63 23.59 1.81 11.49
C PRO A 63 22.54 0.69 11.40
N ALA A 64 22.94 -0.59 11.39
CA ALA A 64 21.99 -1.71 11.37
C ALA A 64 21.16 -1.80 12.66
N THR A 65 21.76 -1.60 13.84
CA THR A 65 21.02 -1.60 15.11
C THR A 65 20.05 -0.43 15.19
N LEU A 66 20.46 0.76 14.75
CA LEU A 66 19.58 1.93 14.72
C LEU A 66 18.41 1.72 13.76
N GLY A 67 18.66 1.19 12.57
CA GLY A 67 17.64 0.82 11.60
C GLY A 67 16.64 -0.20 12.17
N ASN A 68 17.12 -1.23 12.88
CA ASN A 68 16.27 -2.24 13.49
C ASN A 68 15.43 -1.70 14.65
N ILE A 69 15.99 -0.80 15.47
CA ILE A 69 15.24 -0.13 16.54
C ILE A 69 14.16 0.75 15.94
N ILE A 70 14.47 1.55 14.91
CA ILE A 70 13.47 2.41 14.25
C ILE A 70 12.40 1.53 13.57
N GLY A 71 12.79 0.51 12.82
CA GLY A 71 11.84 -0.39 12.16
C GLY A 71 10.93 -1.15 13.14
N GLY A 72 11.49 -1.66 14.23
CA GLY A 72 10.75 -2.45 15.23
C GLY A 72 9.97 -1.60 16.23
N ALA A 73 10.59 -0.56 16.80
CA ALA A 73 9.96 0.25 17.83
C ALA A 73 9.06 1.34 17.25
N PHE A 74 9.49 2.01 16.17
CA PHE A 74 8.72 3.11 15.59
C PHE A 74 7.63 2.58 14.66
N ILE A 75 7.98 1.83 13.60
CA ILE A 75 6.98 1.43 12.60
C ILE A 75 5.97 0.44 13.20
N ILE A 76 6.46 -0.67 13.75
CA ILE A 76 5.61 -1.72 14.31
C ILE A 76 4.96 -1.23 15.61
N GLY A 77 5.73 -0.61 16.52
CA GLY A 77 5.20 -0.11 17.80
C GLY A 77 4.12 0.97 17.64
N CYS A 78 4.32 1.96 16.76
CA CYS A 78 3.27 2.95 16.48
C CYS A 78 2.05 2.32 15.79
N LEU A 79 2.24 1.36 14.88
CA LEU A 79 1.13 0.67 14.23
C LEU A 79 0.29 -0.11 15.25
N PHE A 80 0.92 -0.87 16.15
CA PHE A 80 0.21 -1.60 17.20
C PHE A 80 -0.46 -0.66 18.21
N TYR A 81 0.20 0.44 18.58
CA TYR A 81 -0.41 1.47 19.44
C TYR A 81 -1.67 2.03 18.79
N TYR A 82 -1.59 2.41 17.51
CA TYR A 82 -2.71 2.96 16.76
C TYR A 82 -3.86 1.96 16.61
N VAL A 83 -3.57 0.72 16.21
CA VAL A 83 -4.57 -0.36 16.11
C VAL A 83 -5.23 -0.66 17.45
N ASN A 84 -4.48 -0.66 18.55
CA ASN A 84 -5.05 -0.88 19.88
C ASN A 84 -5.85 0.34 20.38
N ASP A 85 -5.47 1.57 20.00
CA ASP A 85 -6.20 2.80 20.34
C ASP A 85 -7.55 2.92 19.58
N TYR A 86 -7.67 2.33 18.38
CA TYR A 86 -8.94 2.22 17.67
C TYR A 86 -10.02 1.44 18.41
N ARG A 87 -9.64 0.57 19.35
CA ARG A 87 -10.62 -0.08 20.23
C ARG A 87 -11.30 0.92 21.16
N ASN A 88 -10.70 2.09 21.42
CA ASN A 88 -11.20 3.08 22.37
C ASN A 88 -11.60 4.43 21.76
N ARG A 89 -11.14 4.84 20.57
CA ARG A 89 -11.72 6.01 19.85
C ARG A 89 -11.74 5.84 18.32
N HIS A 90 -12.95 5.86 17.76
CA HIS A 90 -13.25 5.84 16.33
C HIS A 90 -12.81 7.16 15.66
N ASN A 91 -11.52 7.36 15.41
CA ASN A 91 -11.04 8.49 14.61
C ASN A 91 -10.82 8.07 13.15
N ARG A 92 -11.83 8.32 12.32
CA ARG A 92 -11.87 8.13 10.85
C ARG A 92 -10.88 9.04 10.08
N PHE A 93 -9.71 9.36 10.63
CA PHE A 93 -8.78 10.27 9.98
C PHE A 93 -8.18 9.68 8.70
N ILE A 94 -7.73 8.42 8.75
CA ILE A 94 -7.14 7.75 7.58
C ILE A 94 -8.19 7.51 6.50
N PHE A 95 -9.40 7.08 6.86
CA PHE A 95 -10.52 6.97 5.92
C PHE A 95 -10.85 8.31 5.27
N ASN A 96 -10.92 9.40 6.05
CA ASN A 96 -11.19 10.74 5.53
C ASN A 96 -10.06 11.24 4.61
N PHE A 97 -8.81 10.90 4.92
CA PHE A 97 -7.65 11.28 4.11
C PHE A 97 -7.62 10.51 2.78
N ILE A 98 -7.87 9.20 2.82
CA ILE A 98 -7.97 8.34 1.64
C ILE A 98 -9.14 8.79 0.76
N GLU A 99 -10.31 9.09 1.32
CA GLU A 99 -11.44 9.64 0.57
C GLU A 99 -11.09 10.98 -0.10
N LYS A 100 -10.36 11.85 0.61
CA LYS A 100 -9.96 13.14 0.07
C LYS A 100 -9.04 12.98 -1.13
N ILE A 101 -8.10 12.03 -1.06
CA ILE A 101 -7.21 11.69 -2.18
C ILE A 101 -8.01 11.07 -3.33
N TRP A 102 -8.92 10.13 -3.05
CA TRP A 102 -9.74 9.48 -4.07
C TRP A 102 -10.59 10.50 -4.84
N LYS A 103 -11.22 11.45 -4.13
CA LYS A 103 -11.98 12.55 -4.73
C LYS A 103 -11.08 13.44 -5.60
N TYR A 104 -9.86 13.70 -5.17
CA TYR A 104 -8.90 14.50 -5.93
C TYR A 104 -8.48 13.81 -7.24
N LEU A 105 -8.18 12.51 -7.18
CA LEU A 105 -7.77 11.70 -8.34
C LEU A 105 -8.92 11.42 -9.32
N LYS A 106 -10.15 11.25 -8.82
CA LYS A 106 -11.33 11.09 -9.68
C LYS A 106 -11.62 12.37 -10.46
N LYS A 107 -11.44 13.54 -9.80
CA LYS A 107 -11.61 14.86 -10.43
C LYS A 107 -10.59 15.10 -11.56
N SER A 108 -9.34 14.66 -11.41
CA SER A 108 -8.32 14.84 -12.46
C SER A 108 -8.58 14.01 -13.71
N ASN A 109 -9.11 12.78 -13.57
CA ASN A 109 -9.44 11.93 -14.72
C ASN A 109 -10.66 12.43 -15.52
N LEU A 110 -11.65 13.00 -14.84
CA LEU A 110 -12.83 13.60 -15.49
C LEU A 110 -12.45 14.85 -16.31
N LEU A 111 -11.53 15.67 -15.79
CA LEU A 111 -11.04 16.87 -16.47
C LEU A 111 -10.11 16.54 -17.65
N SER A 112 -9.35 15.45 -17.58
CA SER A 112 -8.53 15.01 -18.71
C SER A 112 -9.38 14.46 -19.85
N ASN A 113 -10.43 13.69 -19.55
CA ASN A 113 -11.29 13.08 -20.57
C ASN A 113 -12.14 14.13 -21.32
N THR A 114 -12.66 15.12 -20.59
CA THR A 114 -13.39 16.25 -21.18
C THR A 114 -12.49 17.17 -22.01
N ARG A 115 -11.24 17.41 -21.58
CA ARG A 115 -10.27 18.20 -22.37
C ARG A 115 -9.81 17.47 -23.64
N PHE A 116 -9.66 16.14 -23.61
CA PHE A 116 -9.35 15.34 -24.80
C PHE A 116 -10.50 15.34 -25.80
N ASN A 117 -11.75 15.18 -25.34
CA ASN A 117 -12.91 15.28 -26.23
C ASN A 117 -13.07 16.68 -26.82
N SER A 118 -12.87 17.75 -26.03
CA SER A 118 -12.93 19.11 -26.58
C SER A 118 -11.77 19.44 -27.52
N MET A 119 -10.63 18.74 -27.44
CA MET A 119 -9.55 18.88 -28.42
C MET A 119 -9.90 18.16 -29.72
N ASN A 120 -10.47 16.95 -29.63
CA ASN A 120 -10.94 16.19 -30.78
C ASN A 120 -12.09 16.89 -31.54
N ASP A 121 -12.99 17.58 -30.82
CA ASP A 121 -14.09 18.33 -31.43
C ASP A 121 -13.61 19.56 -32.21
N ASN A 122 -12.51 20.21 -31.80
CA ASN A 122 -11.93 21.34 -32.52
C ASN A 122 -11.16 20.91 -33.79
N ASP A 123 -10.60 19.69 -33.78
CA ASP A 123 -9.96 19.09 -34.95
C ASP A 123 -10.99 18.60 -35.98
N ASN A 124 -12.17 18.17 -35.52
CA ASN A 124 -13.29 17.80 -36.39
C ASN A 124 -13.99 19.04 -36.99
N LEU A 125 -14.12 20.16 -36.27
CA LEU A 125 -14.76 21.38 -36.77
C LEU A 125 -13.97 22.08 -37.91
N THR A 126 -12.64 21.91 -37.95
CA THR A 126 -11.82 22.43 -39.08
C THR A 126 -11.84 21.52 -40.30
N THR A 127 -12.31 20.28 -40.17
CA THR A 127 -12.36 19.28 -41.25
C THR A 127 -13.79 18.99 -41.75
N THR A 128 -14.83 19.47 -41.06
CA THR A 128 -16.25 19.26 -41.41
C THR A 128 -17.04 20.56 -41.62
N THR A 129 -16.49 21.54 -42.34
CA THR A 129 -17.34 22.58 -42.97
C THR A 129 -17.89 22.18 -44.34
N ASN A 130 -17.63 20.95 -44.79
CA ASN A 130 -18.29 20.34 -45.94
C ASN A 130 -18.89 19.01 -45.50
N ASN A 131 -20.06 19.06 -44.87
CA ASN A 131 -21.20 18.16 -45.09
C ASN A 131 -22.18 18.39 -43.94
N ALA A 132 -23.25 19.10 -44.29
CA ALA A 132 -24.49 19.11 -43.52
C ALA A 132 -25.12 17.72 -43.55
N ASP A 133 -26.19 17.57 -42.76
CA ASP A 133 -27.13 16.45 -42.69
C ASP A 133 -26.82 15.52 -41.50
N ALA A 134 -27.49 15.69 -40.36
CA ALA A 134 -28.86 15.25 -40.04
C ALA A 134 -28.83 13.94 -39.24
N ASP A 135 -29.49 13.99 -38.09
CA ASP A 135 -30.17 12.89 -37.40
C ASP A 135 -29.32 11.88 -36.59
N ASP A 136 -29.49 11.87 -35.25
CA ASP A 136 -29.98 10.71 -34.49
C ASP A 136 -29.84 10.94 -32.97
N GLU A 137 -30.99 11.21 -32.35
CA GLU A 137 -31.24 11.28 -30.91
C GLU A 137 -31.86 9.95 -30.49
N TYR A 138 -31.11 9.06 -29.83
CA TYR A 138 -31.63 7.81 -29.24
C TYR A 138 -30.89 7.40 -27.95
N ASP A 139 -31.68 7.23 -26.88
CA ASP A 139 -31.65 6.18 -25.84
C ASP A 139 -30.38 5.94 -24.98
N GLU A 140 -30.05 6.84 -24.04
CA GLU A 140 -29.13 6.54 -22.91
C GLU A 140 -29.73 6.76 -21.49
N GLU A 141 -30.95 7.29 -21.36
CA GLU A 141 -31.54 7.59 -20.03
C GLU A 141 -32.18 6.39 -19.31
N GLU A 142 -32.46 5.28 -20.00
CA GLU A 142 -33.17 4.14 -19.41
C GLU A 142 -32.23 3.14 -18.71
N ASP A 143 -31.00 2.95 -19.22
CA ASP A 143 -30.01 2.04 -18.64
C ASP A 143 -29.42 2.57 -17.32
N LEU A 144 -29.25 3.89 -17.19
CA LEU A 144 -28.72 4.53 -15.98
C LEU A 144 -29.63 4.39 -14.75
N LYS A 145 -30.96 4.30 -14.95
CA LYS A 145 -31.90 4.07 -13.84
C LYS A 145 -31.82 2.63 -13.32
N SER A 146 -31.58 1.66 -14.20
CA SER A 146 -31.46 0.26 -13.82
C SER A 146 -30.20 -0.01 -12.98
N ASP A 147 -29.09 0.64 -13.31
CA ASP A 147 -27.83 0.53 -12.58
C ASP A 147 -27.87 1.28 -11.22
N LEU A 148 -28.59 2.40 -11.15
CA LEU A 148 -28.77 3.15 -9.90
C LEU A 148 -29.64 2.37 -8.90
N ASP A 149 -30.72 1.72 -9.35
CA ASP A 149 -31.56 0.87 -8.50
C ASP A 149 -30.79 -0.37 -8.00
N PHE A 150 -29.94 -0.97 -8.84
CA PHE A 150 -29.09 -2.10 -8.44
C PHE A 150 -28.05 -1.71 -7.36
N LEU A 151 -27.48 -0.51 -7.46
CA LEU A 151 -26.51 0.00 -6.48
C LEU A 151 -27.16 0.39 -5.15
N GLU A 152 -28.41 0.86 -5.15
CA GLU A 152 -29.15 1.17 -3.91
C GLU A 152 -29.49 -0.11 -3.12
N VAL A 153 -29.89 -1.19 -3.81
CA VAL A 153 -30.16 -2.49 -3.18
C VAL A 153 -28.90 -3.09 -2.56
N LYS A 154 -27.74 -2.93 -3.20
CA LYS A 154 -26.47 -3.47 -2.71
C LYS A 154 -25.96 -2.76 -1.45
N ASN A 155 -26.17 -1.44 -1.35
CA ASN A 155 -25.81 -0.68 -0.15
C ASN A 155 -26.69 -1.05 1.06
N LYS A 156 -27.99 -1.32 0.87
CA LYS A 156 -28.89 -1.75 1.96
C LYS A 156 -28.53 -3.12 2.56
N GLN A 157 -27.91 -4.01 1.80
CA GLN A 157 -27.47 -5.31 2.32
C GLN A 157 -26.13 -5.25 3.06
N GLN A 158 -25.28 -4.27 2.76
CA GLN A 158 -23.98 -4.10 3.41
C GLN A 158 -24.10 -3.54 4.84
N ASP A 159 -25.20 -2.86 5.17
CA ASP A 159 -25.45 -2.28 6.50
C ASP A 159 -26.03 -3.26 7.54
N VAL A 160 -26.27 -4.54 7.19
CA VAL A 160 -26.91 -5.54 8.06
C VAL A 160 -25.95 -6.66 8.54
N ILE A 161 -24.63 -6.52 8.35
CA ILE A 161 -23.64 -7.43 8.95
C ILE A 161 -22.51 -6.63 9.61
#